data_AF-A0A9D5PQD0-F1
#
_entry.id   AF-A0A9D5PQD0-F1
#
_cell.length_a   1.000
_cell.length_b   1.000
_cell.length_c   1.000
_cell.angle_alpha   90.00
_cell.angle_beta   90.00
_cell.angle_gamma   90.00
#
_symmetry.space_group_name_H-M   'P 1'
#
loop_
_entity.id
_entity.type
_entity.pdbx_description
1 polymer ?
#
loop_
_entity_poly.entity_id
_entity_poly.type
_entity_poly.pdbx_seq_one_letter_code
_entity_poly.pdbx_strand_id
1 'polypeptide(L)' 'MKTVFDRPKALTDTPLHYCPGCTHGIVHRLVAEVIDELGIEGKTVGVAPVGCSVFAYNYF' A
#
# COMPACT_ATOMS: atom_id res chain seq x y z
N MET A 1 23.74 -10.31 1.89
CA MET A 1 22.63 -10.53 0.92
C MET A 1 22.12 -9.16 0.51
N LYS A 2 22.02 -8.85 -0.79
CA LYS A 2 21.48 -7.56 -1.25
C LYS A 2 19.96 -7.61 -1.14
N THR A 3 19.36 -6.67 -0.43
CA THR A 3 17.90 -6.53 -0.39
C THR A 3 17.42 -6.16 -1.80
N VAL A 4 16.65 -7.05 -2.42
CA VAL A 4 16.09 -6.84 -3.77
C VAL A 4 14.70 -6.21 -3.70
N PHE A 5 14.02 -6.42 -2.58
CA PHE A 5 12.72 -5.85 -2.29
C PHE A 5 12.63 -5.51 -0.80
N ASP A 6 12.08 -4.34 -0.48
CA ASP A 6 11.82 -3.88 0.88
C ASP A 6 10.40 -3.33 0.97
N ARG A 7 9.83 -3.30 2.18
CA ARG A 7 8.47 -2.76 2.38
C ARG A 7 8.44 -1.28 1.95
N PRO A 8 7.43 -0.85 1.17
CA PRO A 8 7.25 0.57 0.85
C PRO A 8 7.07 1.39 2.12
N LYS A 9 7.69 2.57 2.17
CA LYS A 9 7.64 3.51 3.30
C LYS A 9 6.25 4.10 3.45
N ALA A 10 5.58 4.36 2.33
CA ALA A 10 4.18 4.79 2.30
C ALA A 10 3.19 3.71 2.79
N LEU A 11 3.63 2.52 3.23
CA LEU A 11 2.76 1.56 3.93
C LEU A 11 3.08 1.49 5.42
N THR A 12 2.05 1.59 6.26
CA THR A 12 2.12 1.30 7.70
C THR A 12 2.48 -0.16 7.95
N ASP A 13 2.94 -0.55 9.14
CA ASP A 13 3.26 -1.97 9.46
C ASP A 13 2.04 -2.89 9.61
N THR A 14 0.83 -2.37 9.44
CA THR A 14 -0.42 -3.12 9.63
C THR A 14 -0.51 -4.31 8.66
N PRO A 15 -0.81 -5.53 9.15
CA PRO A 15 -1.10 -6.67 8.30
C PRO A 15 -2.31 -6.42 7.40
N LEU A 16 -2.23 -6.86 6.14
CA LEU A 16 -3.32 -6.73 5.19
C LEU A 16 -4.39 -7.80 5.44
N HIS A 17 -5.67 -7.40 5.46
CA HIS A 17 -6.79 -8.27 5.84
C HIS A 17 -7.48 -8.92 4.63
N TYR A 18 -6.71 -9.11 3.56
CA TYR A 18 -7.22 -9.52 2.27
C TYR A 18 -7.25 -11.03 2.12
N CYS A 19 -8.29 -11.54 1.45
CA CYS A 19 -8.44 -12.96 1.18
C CYS A 19 -7.23 -13.50 0.39
N PRO A 20 -6.78 -14.74 0.67
CA PRO A 20 -5.74 -15.38 -0.13
C PRO A 20 -6.12 -15.41 -1.61
N GLY A 21 -5.20 -14.98 -2.48
CA GLY A 21 -5.41 -14.93 -3.93
C GLY A 21 -6.14 -13.69 -4.45
N CYS A 22 -6.65 -12.80 -3.59
CA CYS A 22 -7.17 -11.52 -4.07
C CYS A 22 -6.05 -10.49 -4.27
N THR A 23 -6.24 -9.57 -5.21
CA THR A 23 -5.19 -8.66 -5.67
C THR A 23 -5.09 -7.37 -4.86
N HIS A 24 -6.02 -7.09 -3.96
CA HIS A 24 -6.05 -5.83 -3.20
C HIS A 24 -4.75 -5.55 -2.45
N GLY A 25 -4.16 -6.58 -1.81
CA GLY A 25 -2.91 -6.39 -1.07
C GLY A 25 -1.71 -6.08 -1.98
N ILE A 26 -1.70 -6.67 -3.18
CA ILE A 26 -0.69 -6.36 -4.21
C ILE A 26 -0.89 -4.92 -4.71
N VAL A 27 -2.13 -4.52 -4.97
CA VAL A 27 -2.44 -3.17 -5.45
C VAL A 27 -1.98 -2.10 -4.45
N HIS A 28 -2.24 -2.26 -3.15
CA HIS A 28 -1.78 -1.30 -2.14
C HIS A 28 -0.26 -1.17 -2.12
N ARG A 29 0.44 -2.31 -2.19
CA ARG A 29 1.91 -2.32 -2.27
C ARG A 29 2.42 -1.60 -3.53
N LEU A 30 1.87 -1.90 -4.70
CA LEU A 30 2.28 -1.25 -5.95
C LEU A 30 2.02 0.27 -5.92
N VAL A 31 0.88 0.69 -5.38
CA VAL A 31 0.57 2.12 -5.22
C VAL A 31 1.57 2.79 -4.27
N ALA A 32 1.91 2.14 -3.15
CA ALA A 32 2.90 2.66 -2.21
C ALA A 32 4.32 2.71 -2.81
N GLU A 33 4.74 1.69 -3.56
CA GLU A 33 6.02 1.69 -4.29
C GLU A 33 6.11 2.90 -5.22
N VAL A 34 5.04 3.19 -5.97
CA VAL A 34 5.00 4.35 -6.87
C VAL A 34 4.99 5.68 -6.11
N ILE A 35 4.31 5.77 -4.96
CA ILE A 35 4.34 6.98 -4.10
C ILE A 35 5.77 7.26 -3.62
N ASP A 36 6.48 6.22 -3.19
CA ASP A 36 7.86 6.31 -2.73
C ASP A 36 8.81 6.68 -3.88
N GLU A 37 8.68 6.03 -5.04
CA GLU A 37 9.50 6.29 -6.24
C GLU A 37 9.35 7.73 -6.73
N LEU A 38 8.13 8.28 -6.66
CA LEU A 38 7.85 9.66 -7.05
C LEU A 38 8.19 10.67 -5.95
N GLY A 39 8.45 10.24 -4.72
CA GLY A 39 8.74 11.12 -3.59
C GLY A 39 7.56 12.05 -3.23
N ILE A 40 6.33 11.56 -3.39
CA ILE A 40 5.09 12.35 -3.19
C ILE A 40 4.34 11.97 -1.90
N GLU A 41 5.00 11.28 -0.99
CA GLU A 41 4.52 11.04 0.37
C GLU A 41 4.25 12.38 1.09
N GLY A 42 3.16 12.48 1.85
CA GLY A 42 2.71 13.73 2.48
C GLY A 42 2.13 14.80 1.53
N LYS A 43 2.24 14.61 0.21
CA LYS A 43 1.60 15.45 -0.83
C LYS A 43 0.45 14.75 -1.56
N THR A 44 0.28 13.47 -1.31
CA THR A 44 -0.74 12.62 -1.94
C THR A 44 -1.98 12.53 -1.05
N VAL A 45 -3.16 12.69 -1.65
CA VAL A 45 -4.45 12.47 -0.95
C VAL A 45 -5.01 11.12 -1.39
N GLY A 46 -5.07 10.16 -0.46
CA GLY A 46 -5.71 8.87 -0.68
C GLY A 46 -7.23 8.95 -0.49
N VAL A 47 -7.98 8.35 -1.41
CA VAL A 47 -9.45 8.21 -1.31
C VAL A 47 -9.80 6.74 -1.30
N ALA A 48 -10.25 6.22 -0.16
CA ALA A 48 -10.65 4.82 -0.08
C ALA A 48 -12.11 4.65 -0.59
N PRO A 49 -12.37 3.66 -1.45
CA PRO A 49 -13.72 3.36 -1.93
C PRO A 49 -14.52 2.54 -0.91
N VAL A 50 -15.81 2.35 -1.17
CA VAL A 50 -16.65 1.40 -0.43
C VAL A 50 -16.34 -0.05 -0.87
N GLY A 51 -16.22 -0.97 0.09
CA GLY A 51 -15.94 -2.39 -0.16
C GLY A 51 -14.64 -2.87 0.51
N CYS A 52 -14.06 -4.00 0.08
CA CYS A 52 -12.84 -4.56 0.70
C CYS A 52 -11.66 -3.57 0.66
N SER A 53 -11.56 -2.72 -0.36
CA SER A 53 -10.54 -1.68 -0.49
C SER A 53 -10.70 -0.50 0.48
N VAL A 54 -11.79 -0.42 1.24
CA VAL A 54 -11.99 0.65 2.25
C VAL A 54 -10.90 0.63 3.32
N PHE A 55 -10.28 -0.52 3.57
CA PHE A 55 -9.22 -0.68 4.55
C PHE A 55 -7.92 0.03 4.18
N ALA A 56 -7.83 0.69 3.02
CA ALA A 56 -6.70 1.54 2.65
C ALA A 56 -6.32 2.55 3.74
N TYR A 57 -7.29 3.09 4.49
CA TYR A 57 -7.05 4.01 5.61
C TYR A 57 -6.16 3.44 6.73
N ASN A 58 -6.06 2.11 6.84
CA ASN A 58 -5.24 1.46 7.85
C ASN A 58 -3.84 1.11 7.33
N TYR A 59 -3.63 1.17 6.02
CA TYR A 59 -2.44 0.63 5.36
C TYR A 59 -1.50 1.71 4.84
N PHE A 60 -1.99 2.91 4.55
CA PHE A 60 -1.19 4.08 4.15
C PHE A 60 -1.09 5.10 5.28
#